data_AF-A0ABD5U4G5-F1
#
_entry.id   AF-A0ABD5U4G5-F1
#
_cell.length_a   1.000
_cell.length_b   1.000
_cell.length_c   1.000
_cell.angle_alpha   90.00
_cell.angle_beta   90.00
_cell.angle_gamma   90.00
#
_symmetry.space_group_name_H-M   'P 1'
#
loop_
_entity.id
_entity.type
_entity.pdbx_description
1 polymer ?
#
loop_
_entity_poly.entity_id
_entity_poly.type
_entity_poly.pdbx_seq_one_letter_code
_entity_poly.pdbx_strand_id
1 'polypeptide(L)'
;MREPSDRRGPSLAAVGGTDRAVSTAIGYVLTLTITAMLVSGLLFAGGQFVENEREQVVREELSTLAEQVAASIADADRTAAGDDGSTVRVAADLPTRVAGNAYHVEVSNEPTPAGEPNRTVVTLTDTADGVSASVTLPTTHEAAPRTVPGGSLVVVVRDADGDGDRELVTTTESLSPDDPSNSLDREAAAVGLVRPAASDRTERVPVNHRDTMPESRIDRRPASGGVERPETPAEVA
;
A
#
# COMPACT_ATOMS: atom_id res chain seq x y z
N MET A 1 -12.29 -102.76 45.74
CA MET A 1 -13.19 -101.63 45.49
C MET A 1 -12.34 -100.54 44.86
N ARG A 2 -12.54 -100.23 43.57
CA ARG A 2 -11.70 -99.30 42.79
C ARG A 2 -12.34 -97.92 42.84
N GLU A 3 -11.62 -96.91 43.32
CA GLU A 3 -11.93 -95.50 43.04
C GLU A 3 -11.24 -95.11 41.72
N PRO A 4 -11.98 -94.63 40.71
CA PRO A 4 -11.38 -94.01 39.55
C PRO A 4 -11.05 -92.55 39.86
N SER A 5 -9.76 -92.22 39.91
CA SER A 5 -9.27 -90.85 39.98
C SER A 5 -9.31 -90.21 38.58
N ASP A 6 -10.40 -89.51 38.29
CA ASP A 6 -10.56 -88.70 37.07
C ASP A 6 -9.73 -87.41 37.20
N ARG A 7 -8.42 -87.50 36.89
CA ARG A 7 -7.57 -86.31 36.68
C ARG A 7 -7.92 -85.69 35.33
N ARG A 8 -8.92 -84.81 35.30
CA ARG A 8 -9.09 -83.86 34.18
C ARG A 8 -7.97 -82.84 34.23
N GLY A 9 -6.95 -83.05 33.42
CA GLY A 9 -5.98 -82.01 33.09
C GLY A 9 -6.66 -80.84 32.37
N PRO A 10 -6.16 -79.60 32.52
CA PRO A 10 -6.71 -78.43 31.85
C PRO A 10 -6.70 -78.65 30.33
N SER A 11 -7.89 -78.51 29.74
CA SER A 11 -8.15 -78.71 28.32
C SER A 11 -7.37 -77.72 27.45
N LEU A 12 -6.33 -78.21 26.78
CA LEU A 12 -5.50 -77.50 25.78
C LEU A 12 -6.31 -76.91 24.60
N ALA A 13 -7.57 -77.32 24.44
CA ALA A 13 -8.49 -76.75 23.46
C ALA A 13 -8.84 -75.27 23.71
N ALA A 14 -8.84 -74.82 24.96
CA ALA A 14 -9.19 -73.44 25.32
C ALA A 14 -8.11 -72.42 24.92
N VAL A 15 -6.82 -72.79 25.02
CA VAL A 15 -5.70 -71.90 24.68
C VAL A 15 -5.65 -71.61 23.18
N GLY A 16 -5.87 -72.64 22.35
CA GLY A 16 -5.87 -72.47 20.90
C GLY A 16 -6.97 -71.52 20.40
N GLY A 17 -8.18 -71.57 20.97
CA GLY A 17 -9.27 -70.67 20.58
C GLY A 17 -8.97 -69.19 20.88
N THR A 18 -8.31 -68.93 21.99
CA THR A 18 -7.95 -67.58 22.44
C THR A 18 -6.92 -66.93 21.52
N ASP A 19 -5.87 -67.64 21.07
CA ASP A 19 -4.84 -67.07 20.18
C ASP A 19 -5.38 -66.63 18.81
N ARG A 20 -6.32 -67.38 18.22
CA ARG A 20 -6.98 -66.98 16.95
C ARG A 20 -7.95 -65.81 17.14
N ALA A 21 -8.69 -65.80 18.24
CA ALA A 21 -9.57 -64.68 18.59
C ALA A 21 -8.77 -63.39 18.81
N VAL A 22 -7.61 -63.51 19.47
CA VAL A 22 -6.68 -62.40 19.71
C VAL A 22 -6.03 -61.91 18.41
N SER A 23 -5.59 -62.80 17.52
CA SER A 23 -5.02 -62.39 16.21
C SER A 23 -6.00 -61.60 15.36
N THR A 24 -7.28 -62.00 15.36
CA THR A 24 -8.34 -61.29 14.64
C THR A 24 -8.56 -59.89 15.22
N ALA A 25 -8.64 -59.78 16.55
CA ALA A 25 -8.78 -58.49 17.23
C ALA A 25 -7.58 -57.56 17.00
N ILE A 26 -6.36 -58.08 17.10
CA ILE A 26 -5.12 -57.31 16.86
C ILE A 26 -5.07 -56.82 15.40
N GLY A 27 -5.49 -57.64 14.43
CA GLY A 27 -5.53 -57.22 13.02
C GLY A 27 -6.44 -56.02 12.78
N TYR A 28 -7.61 -55.99 13.41
CA TYR A 28 -8.52 -54.83 13.34
C TYR A 28 -7.93 -53.62 14.05
N VAL A 29 -7.37 -53.78 15.25
CA VAL A 29 -6.75 -52.69 16.00
C VAL A 29 -5.57 -52.10 15.24
N LEU A 30 -4.71 -52.93 14.64
CA LEU A 30 -3.59 -52.48 13.82
C LEU A 30 -4.06 -51.65 12.62
N THR A 31 -5.07 -52.14 11.90
CA THR A 31 -5.65 -51.42 10.76
C THR A 31 -6.21 -50.08 11.22
N LEU A 32 -7.01 -50.06 12.29
CA LEU A 32 -7.58 -48.84 12.85
C LEU A 32 -6.48 -47.86 13.30
N THR A 33 -5.40 -48.37 13.88
CA THR A 33 -4.26 -47.56 14.33
C THR A 33 -3.56 -46.90 13.15
N ILE A 34 -3.27 -47.66 12.09
CA ILE A 34 -2.66 -47.12 10.87
C ILE A 34 -3.59 -46.08 10.23
N THR A 35 -4.89 -46.37 10.10
CA THR A 35 -5.85 -45.40 9.58
C THR A 35 -5.89 -44.14 10.43
N ALA A 36 -5.94 -44.26 11.76
CA ALA A 36 -5.93 -43.11 12.65
C ALA A 36 -4.64 -42.28 12.52
N MET A 37 -3.48 -42.94 12.39
CA MET A 37 -2.20 -42.27 12.15
C MET A 37 -2.20 -41.52 10.81
N LEU A 38 -2.68 -42.15 9.74
CA LEU A 38 -2.75 -41.54 8.41
C LEU A 38 -3.69 -40.33 8.40
N VAL A 39 -4.87 -40.46 8.99
CA VAL A 39 -5.83 -39.35 9.09
C VAL A 39 -5.24 -38.21 9.92
N SER A 40 -4.61 -38.51 11.05
CA SER A 40 -3.97 -37.49 11.89
C SER A 40 -2.86 -36.75 11.15
N GLY A 41 -2.00 -37.49 10.44
CA GLY A 41 -0.94 -36.91 9.62
C GLY A 41 -1.47 -36.03 8.49
N LEU A 42 -2.54 -36.48 7.82
CA LEU A 42 -3.19 -35.72 6.75
C LEU A 42 -3.83 -34.43 7.26
N LEU A 43 -4.52 -34.48 8.40
CA LEU A 43 -5.14 -33.29 9.00
C LEU A 43 -4.08 -32.25 9.39
N PHE A 44 -2.96 -32.70 9.96
CA PHE A 44 -1.85 -31.81 10.30
C PHE A 44 -1.23 -31.18 9.05
N ALA A 45 -0.91 -31.99 8.04
CA ALA A 45 -0.34 -31.49 6.78
C ALA A 45 -1.31 -30.54 6.05
N GLY A 46 -2.59 -30.86 6.02
CA GLY A 46 -3.62 -30.02 5.43
C GLY A 46 -3.77 -28.67 6.15
N GLY A 47 -3.72 -28.68 7.49
CA GLY A 47 -3.76 -27.44 8.28
C GLY A 47 -2.58 -26.52 7.99
N GLN A 48 -1.36 -27.06 7.96
CA GLN A 48 -0.15 -26.27 7.64
C GLN A 48 -0.17 -25.74 6.20
N PHE A 49 -0.67 -26.53 5.24
CA PHE A 49 -0.78 -26.07 3.86
C PHE A 49 -1.73 -24.87 3.73
N VAL A 50 -2.91 -24.93 4.34
CA VAL A 50 -3.89 -23.83 4.30
C VAL A 50 -3.36 -22.57 4.97
N GLU A 51 -2.64 -22.70 6.09
CA GLU A 51 -2.03 -21.56 6.77
C GLU A 51 -0.99 -20.87 5.87
N ASN A 52 -0.10 -21.65 5.24
CA ASN A 52 0.90 -21.12 4.32
C ASN A 52 0.26 -20.42 3.10
N GLU A 53 -0.79 -21.00 2.53
CA GLU A 53 -1.53 -20.38 1.42
C GLU A 53 -2.18 -19.06 1.88
N ARG A 54 -2.74 -19.02 3.09
CA ARG A 54 -3.31 -17.79 3.66
C ARG A 54 -2.24 -16.72 3.85
N GLU A 55 -1.10 -17.04 4.47
CA GLU A 55 0.03 -16.13 4.65
C GLU A 55 0.55 -15.60 3.30
N GLN A 56 0.62 -16.48 2.29
CA GLN A 56 1.06 -16.11 0.95
C GLN A 56 0.12 -15.10 0.29
N VAL A 57 -1.19 -15.32 0.37
CA VAL A 57 -2.19 -14.36 -0.15
C VAL A 57 -2.10 -13.02 0.59
N VAL A 58 -1.99 -13.02 1.92
CA VAL A 58 -1.80 -11.79 2.69
C VAL A 58 -0.54 -11.05 2.23
N ARG A 59 0.57 -11.76 2.02
CA ARG A 59 1.82 -11.17 1.55
C ARG A 59 1.70 -10.56 0.15
N GLU A 60 1.01 -11.23 -0.77
CA GLU A 60 0.79 -10.73 -2.14
C GLU A 60 -0.09 -9.47 -2.15
N GLU A 61 -1.15 -9.45 -1.35
CA GLU A 61 -2.00 -8.27 -1.17
C GLU A 61 -1.20 -7.11 -0.55
N LEU A 62 -0.41 -7.36 0.51
CA LEU A 62 0.46 -6.35 1.12
C LEU A 62 1.53 -5.85 0.15
N SER A 63 2.10 -6.71 -0.69
CA SER A 63 3.09 -6.32 -1.71
C SER A 63 2.48 -5.34 -2.71
N THR A 64 1.28 -5.65 -3.20
CA THR A 64 0.56 -4.77 -4.14
C THR A 64 0.25 -3.41 -3.50
N LEU A 65 -0.18 -3.40 -2.23
CA LEU A 65 -0.43 -2.16 -1.51
C LEU A 65 0.86 -1.39 -1.23
N ALA A 66 1.97 -2.07 -0.92
CA ALA A 66 3.27 -1.43 -0.72
C ALA A 66 3.76 -0.77 -2.02
N GLU A 67 3.57 -1.43 -3.17
CA GLU A 67 3.85 -0.85 -4.49
C GLU A 67 2.98 0.38 -4.76
N GLN A 68 1.70 0.34 -4.39
CA GLN A 68 0.79 1.47 -4.54
C GLN A 68 1.21 2.66 -3.66
N VAL A 69 1.60 2.43 -2.40
CA VAL A 69 2.14 3.48 -1.52
C VAL A 69 3.45 4.03 -2.10
N ALA A 70 4.34 3.15 -2.55
CA ALA A 70 5.61 3.53 -3.15
C ALA A 70 5.40 4.44 -4.38
N ALA A 71 4.44 4.12 -5.24
CA ALA A 71 4.08 4.95 -6.38
C ALA A 71 3.57 6.34 -5.94
N SER A 72 2.70 6.40 -4.92
CA SER A 72 2.20 7.67 -4.38
C SER A 72 3.32 8.53 -3.78
N ILE A 73 4.31 7.91 -3.12
CA ILE A 73 5.47 8.62 -2.58
C ILE A 73 6.36 9.12 -3.73
N ALA A 74 6.61 8.30 -4.73
CA ALA A 74 7.40 8.69 -5.90
C ALA A 74 6.76 9.86 -6.67
N ASP A 75 5.43 9.85 -6.81
CA ASP A 75 4.68 10.95 -7.43
C ASP A 75 4.78 12.24 -6.62
N ALA A 76 4.69 12.15 -5.28
CA ALA A 76 4.86 13.29 -4.39
C ALA A 76 6.28 13.87 -4.46
N ASP A 77 7.30 13.00 -4.41
CA ASP A 77 8.72 13.36 -4.48
C ASP A 77 9.04 14.06 -5.81
N ARG A 78 8.62 13.46 -6.93
CA ARG A 78 8.85 14.02 -8.26
C ARG A 78 8.17 15.37 -8.45
N THR A 79 6.96 15.54 -7.93
CA THR A 79 6.23 16.80 -8.02
C THR A 79 6.92 17.88 -7.18
N ALA A 80 7.40 17.53 -5.98
CA ALA A 80 8.12 18.47 -5.11
C ALA A 80 9.49 18.85 -5.67
N ALA A 81 10.19 17.93 -6.33
CA ALA A 81 11.49 18.20 -6.97
C ALA A 81 11.38 19.18 -8.16
N GLY A 82 10.17 19.38 -8.72
CA GLY A 82 9.93 20.32 -9.81
C GLY A 82 9.42 21.70 -9.36
N ASP A 83 9.09 21.90 -8.08
CA ASP A 83 8.52 23.13 -7.56
C ASP A 83 9.24 23.57 -6.26
N ASP A 84 10.14 24.53 -6.42
CA ASP A 84 11.03 25.06 -5.37
C ASP A 84 10.26 25.91 -4.35
N GLY A 85 9.42 25.27 -3.53
CA GLY A 85 8.87 25.89 -2.31
C GLY A 85 7.43 25.53 -1.95
N SER A 86 6.67 24.87 -2.83
CA SER A 86 5.27 24.51 -2.52
C SER A 86 5.17 23.20 -1.74
N THR A 87 4.30 23.15 -0.74
CA THR A 87 3.91 21.90 -0.06
C THR A 87 3.07 21.05 -1.01
N VAL A 88 3.66 20.00 -1.57
CA VAL A 88 2.94 19.00 -2.36
C VAL A 88 2.20 18.06 -1.43
N ARG A 89 0.96 17.73 -1.77
CA ARG A 89 0.15 16.73 -1.07
C ARG A 89 -0.36 15.71 -2.07
N VAL A 90 -0.08 14.44 -1.84
CA VAL A 90 -0.64 13.33 -2.61
C VAL A 90 -1.42 12.43 -1.66
N ALA A 91 -2.70 12.23 -1.96
CA ALA A 91 -3.57 11.34 -1.21
C ALA A 91 -3.64 9.97 -1.91
N ALA A 92 -3.49 8.90 -1.14
CA ALA A 92 -3.72 7.54 -1.57
C ALA A 92 -4.83 6.92 -0.72
N ASP A 93 -5.85 6.39 -1.37
CA ASP A 93 -6.91 5.62 -0.72
C ASP A 93 -6.50 4.15 -0.70
N LEU A 94 -6.06 3.68 0.48
CA LEU A 94 -5.80 2.28 0.71
C LEU A 94 -6.92 1.63 1.53
N PRO A 95 -7.12 0.32 1.41
CA PRO A 95 -7.98 -0.43 2.32
C PRO A 95 -7.54 -0.20 3.77
N THR A 96 -8.49 -0.22 4.72
CA THR A 96 -8.14 -0.20 6.15
C THR A 96 -7.70 -1.58 6.66
N ARG A 97 -7.91 -2.63 5.85
CA ARG A 97 -7.68 -4.03 6.21
C ARG A 97 -7.24 -4.87 5.01
N VAL A 98 -6.45 -5.91 5.28
CA VAL A 98 -5.98 -6.93 4.32
C VAL A 98 -6.34 -8.29 4.92
N ALA A 99 -6.96 -9.17 4.14
CA ALA A 99 -7.49 -10.46 4.62
C ALA A 99 -8.31 -10.38 5.94
N GLY A 100 -9.00 -9.26 6.19
CA GLY A 100 -9.79 -8.99 7.39
C GLY A 100 -9.02 -8.40 8.58
N ASN A 101 -7.70 -8.39 8.53
CA ASN A 101 -6.82 -7.89 9.59
C ASN A 101 -6.41 -6.44 9.32
N ALA A 102 -6.14 -5.68 10.40
CA ALA A 102 -5.57 -4.35 10.26
C ALA A 102 -4.07 -4.48 9.94
N TYR A 103 -3.48 -3.47 9.30
CA TYR A 103 -2.07 -3.45 8.99
C TYR A 103 -1.47 -2.07 9.26
N HIS A 104 -0.15 -2.01 9.34
CA HIS A 104 0.62 -0.79 9.48
C HIS A 104 1.48 -0.55 8.24
N VAL A 105 1.65 0.72 7.89
CA VAL A 105 2.56 1.20 6.87
C VAL A 105 3.71 1.88 7.59
N GLU A 106 4.92 1.39 7.39
CA GLU A 106 6.16 1.97 7.85
C GLU A 106 6.92 2.54 6.66
N VAL A 107 7.36 3.79 6.77
CA VAL A 107 8.24 4.43 5.79
C VAL A 107 9.54 4.77 6.50
N SER A 108 10.67 4.38 5.93
CA SER A 108 12.02 4.59 6.48
C SER A 108 13.06 4.77 5.37
N ASN A 109 14.28 5.18 5.73
CA ASN A 109 15.39 5.30 4.79
C ASN A 109 16.38 4.14 4.94
N GLU A 110 16.91 3.68 3.81
CA GLU A 110 18.03 2.78 3.71
C GLU A 110 19.35 3.55 3.49
N PRO A 111 20.48 3.04 4.02
CA PRO A 111 21.79 3.62 3.73
C PRO A 111 22.03 3.69 2.22
N THR A 112 22.39 4.87 1.74
CA THR A 112 22.61 5.15 0.32
C THR A 112 24.06 5.56 0.08
N PRO A 113 24.75 5.01 -0.95
CA PRO A 113 26.08 5.47 -1.32
C PRO A 113 26.11 6.95 -1.72
N ALA A 114 27.22 7.63 -1.44
CA ALA A 114 27.36 9.04 -1.82
C ALA A 114 27.28 9.21 -3.36
N GLY A 115 26.40 10.11 -3.80
CA GLY A 115 26.17 10.40 -5.22
C GLY A 115 25.08 9.55 -5.88
N GLU A 116 24.42 8.67 -5.13
CA GLU A 116 23.21 7.95 -5.55
C GLU A 116 21.95 8.61 -4.96
N PRO A 117 20.77 8.46 -5.59
CA PRO A 117 19.51 8.94 -5.03
C PRO A 117 19.17 8.20 -3.72
N ASN A 118 18.50 8.90 -2.80
CA ASN A 118 18.07 8.34 -1.52
C ASN A 118 17.23 7.07 -1.74
N ARG A 119 17.30 6.13 -0.80
CA ARG A 119 16.56 4.86 -0.86
C ARG A 119 15.53 4.85 0.25
N THR A 120 14.26 5.06 -0.10
CA THR A 120 13.14 4.97 0.83
C THR A 120 12.54 3.58 0.77
N VAL A 121 12.30 2.98 1.94
CA VAL A 121 11.65 1.69 2.09
C VAL A 121 10.25 1.89 2.64
N VAL A 122 9.28 1.28 1.98
CA VAL A 122 7.90 1.16 2.46
C VAL A 122 7.68 -0.28 2.89
N THR A 123 7.39 -0.51 4.17
CA THR A 123 7.08 -1.83 4.72
C THR A 123 5.65 -1.84 5.22
N LEU A 124 4.85 -2.79 4.72
CA LEU A 124 3.50 -3.05 5.21
C LEU A 124 3.52 -4.32 6.05
N THR A 125 2.93 -4.27 7.24
CA THR A 125 2.92 -5.40 8.18
C THR A 125 1.51 -5.64 8.73
N ASP A 126 1.05 -6.89 8.60
CA ASP A 126 -0.21 -7.36 9.19
C ASP A 126 -0.12 -7.44 10.73
N THR A 127 -1.20 -7.06 11.41
CA THR A 127 -1.28 -7.03 12.88
C THR A 127 -1.64 -8.38 13.51
N ALA A 128 -2.22 -9.32 12.75
CA ALA A 128 -2.59 -10.61 13.31
C ALA A 128 -1.38 -11.55 13.40
N ASP A 129 -0.73 -11.79 12.25
CA ASP A 129 0.28 -12.84 12.12
C ASP A 129 1.67 -12.29 11.79
N GLY A 130 1.82 -10.97 11.65
CA GLY A 130 3.11 -10.32 11.39
C GLY A 130 3.66 -10.52 9.99
N VAL A 131 2.82 -10.99 9.06
CA VAL A 131 3.18 -11.09 7.64
C VAL A 131 3.50 -9.70 7.11
N SER A 132 4.64 -9.56 6.44
CA SER A 132 5.08 -8.29 5.89
C SER A 132 5.47 -8.37 4.42
N ALA A 133 5.40 -7.21 3.75
CA ALA A 133 5.91 -6.98 2.41
C ALA A 133 6.60 -5.61 2.36
N SER A 134 7.72 -5.51 1.64
CA SER A 134 8.52 -4.28 1.56
C SER A 134 8.85 -3.93 0.12
N VAL A 135 8.83 -2.64 -0.19
CA VAL A 135 9.22 -2.09 -1.48
C VAL A 135 10.23 -0.96 -1.24
N THR A 136 11.34 -0.99 -1.97
CA THR A 136 12.36 0.07 -1.94
C THR A 136 12.26 0.90 -3.21
N LEU A 137 12.20 2.22 -3.07
CA LEU A 137 12.18 3.16 -4.19
C LEU A 137 13.30 4.21 -4.07
N PRO A 138 13.84 4.68 -5.20
CA PRO A 138 14.71 5.84 -5.21
C PRO A 138 13.89 7.12 -5.00
N THR A 139 14.37 8.03 -4.17
CA THR A 139 13.75 9.31 -3.85
C THR A 139 14.78 10.44 -3.92
N THR A 140 14.30 11.64 -4.23
CA THR A 140 15.11 12.86 -4.24
C THR A 140 15.26 13.41 -2.82
N HIS A 141 14.15 13.41 -2.07
CA HIS A 141 14.10 13.84 -0.67
C HIS A 141 14.19 12.62 0.26
N GLU A 142 14.81 12.79 1.42
CA GLU A 142 14.79 11.76 2.47
C GLU A 142 13.37 11.58 3.01
N ALA A 143 13.00 10.36 3.43
CA ALA A 143 11.72 10.13 4.08
C ALA A 143 11.83 10.31 5.59
N ALA A 144 10.91 11.06 6.18
CA ALA A 144 10.79 11.18 7.62
C ALA A 144 10.29 9.84 8.19
N PRO A 145 11.09 9.10 8.99
CA PRO A 145 10.72 7.75 9.40
C PRO A 145 9.42 7.76 10.22
N ARG A 146 8.43 6.98 9.79
CA ARG A 146 7.11 6.96 10.44
C ARG A 146 6.33 5.69 10.20
N THR A 147 5.57 5.29 11.21
CA THR A 147 4.58 4.22 11.13
C THR A 147 3.17 4.80 11.25
N VAL A 148 2.29 4.40 10.35
CA VAL A 148 0.88 4.82 10.33
C VAL A 148 -0.04 3.62 10.10
N PRO A 149 -1.29 3.64 10.59
CA PRO A 149 -2.26 2.60 10.27
C PRO A 149 -2.66 2.64 8.78
N GLY A 150 -3.06 1.49 8.23
CA GLY A 150 -3.65 1.42 6.90
C GLY A 150 -4.94 2.26 6.75
N GLY A 151 -5.26 2.63 5.52
CA GLY A 151 -6.38 3.53 5.19
C GLY A 151 -5.95 4.71 4.31
N SER A 152 -6.65 5.83 4.44
CA SER A 152 -6.30 7.05 3.71
C SER A 152 -4.94 7.57 4.15
N LEU A 153 -4.05 7.73 3.18
CA LEU A 153 -2.68 8.15 3.36
C LEU A 153 -2.46 9.48 2.65
N VAL A 154 -1.79 10.42 3.30
CA VAL A 154 -1.35 11.67 2.69
C VAL A 154 0.17 11.77 2.82
N VAL A 155 0.83 11.96 1.68
CA VAL A 155 2.27 12.22 1.61
C VAL A 155 2.47 13.72 1.42
N VAL A 156 3.27 14.34 2.29
CA VAL A 156 3.59 15.77 2.22
C VAL A 156 5.10 15.99 2.21
N VAL A 157 5.57 16.96 1.42
CA VAL A 157 7.00 17.33 1.39
C VAL A 157 7.21 18.60 2.19
N ARG A 158 7.92 18.50 3.32
CA ARG A 158 8.17 19.63 4.24
C ARG A 158 9.45 19.39 5.05
N ASP A 159 10.03 20.47 5.54
CA ASP A 159 11.03 20.40 6.61
C ASP A 159 10.32 19.94 7.90
N ALA A 160 10.68 18.74 8.38
CA ALA A 160 9.98 18.10 9.48
C ALA A 160 10.71 18.21 10.82
N ASP A 161 12.03 18.29 10.80
CA ASP A 161 12.91 18.35 11.95
C ASP A 161 13.54 19.75 12.17
N GLY A 162 13.36 20.66 11.21
CA GLY A 162 13.82 22.04 11.27
C GLY A 162 15.28 22.24 10.88
N ASP A 163 15.90 21.26 10.20
CA ASP A 163 17.30 21.34 9.79
C ASP A 163 17.50 22.12 8.47
N GLY A 164 16.40 22.43 7.79
CA GLY A 164 16.37 23.17 6.52
C GLY A 164 16.26 22.28 5.28
N ASP A 165 16.39 20.95 5.44
CA ASP A 165 16.17 19.97 4.39
C ASP A 165 14.71 19.52 4.37
N ARG A 166 14.17 19.31 3.17
CA ARG A 166 12.76 18.90 3.01
C ARG A 166 12.68 17.38 2.98
N GLU A 167 11.76 16.83 3.75
CA GLU A 167 11.54 15.40 3.88
C GLU A 167 10.15 14.98 3.38
N LEU A 168 10.04 13.72 2.96
CA LEU A 168 8.78 13.04 2.67
C LEU A 168 8.13 12.61 3.99
N VAL A 169 7.04 13.26 4.37
CA VAL A 169 6.29 12.96 5.59
C VAL A 169 4.97 12.28 5.25
N THR A 170 4.78 11.09 5.79
CA THR A 170 3.54 10.32 5.65
C THR A 170 2.59 10.60 6.82
N THR A 171 1.31 10.87 6.57
CA THR A 171 0.28 11.07 7.61
C THR A 171 -1.05 10.41 7.23
N THR A 172 -1.85 10.06 8.23
CA THR A 172 -3.21 9.50 8.06
C THR A 172 -4.30 10.51 8.30
N GLU A 173 -3.95 11.76 8.63
CA GLU A 173 -4.92 12.84 8.64
C GLU A 173 -5.38 13.08 7.20
N SER A 174 -6.51 12.47 6.85
CA SER A 174 -7.43 13.03 5.87
C SER A 174 -7.71 14.45 6.34
N LEU A 175 -7.04 15.42 5.74
CA LEU A 175 -7.50 16.79 5.78
C LEU A 175 -8.91 16.75 5.19
N SER A 176 -9.92 16.77 6.06
CA SER A 176 -11.25 17.20 5.66
C SER A 176 -11.03 18.52 4.93
N PRO A 177 -11.53 18.68 3.69
CA PRO A 177 -11.31 19.91 2.92
C PRO A 177 -11.79 21.18 3.64
N ASP A 178 -12.57 21.03 4.72
CA ASP A 178 -13.13 22.10 5.55
C ASP A 178 -12.53 22.24 6.97
N ASP A 179 -11.38 21.62 7.30
CA ASP A 179 -10.77 21.79 8.63
C ASP A 179 -10.11 23.20 8.79
N PRO A 180 -10.66 24.09 9.65
CA PRO A 180 -10.15 25.45 9.83
C PRO A 180 -8.75 25.51 10.48
N SER A 181 -8.20 24.38 10.94
CA SER A 181 -6.84 24.24 11.46
C SER A 181 -5.77 24.38 10.37
N ASN A 182 -6.13 24.11 9.10
CA ASN A 182 -5.22 24.11 7.96
C ASN A 182 -5.17 25.47 7.24
N SER A 183 -5.32 26.57 7.98
CA SER A 183 -5.16 27.92 7.45
C SER A 183 -3.69 28.25 7.17
N LEU A 184 -3.09 27.56 6.19
CA LEU A 184 -1.85 27.98 5.53
C LEU A 184 -2.11 28.98 4.38
N ASP A 185 -3.38 29.38 4.17
CA ASP A 185 -3.79 30.38 3.17
C ASP A 185 -4.05 31.79 3.76
N ARG A 186 -3.26 32.24 4.74
CA ARG A 186 -3.32 33.65 5.21
C ARG A 186 -2.15 34.55 4.82
N GLU A 187 -1.08 34.03 4.23
CA GLU A 187 0.06 34.87 3.83
C GLU A 187 0.14 35.17 2.31
N ALA A 188 -0.64 34.49 1.48
CA ALA A 188 -0.73 34.80 0.04
C ALA A 188 -1.81 35.84 -0.34
N ALA A 189 -2.71 36.21 0.59
CA ALA A 189 -3.79 37.17 0.33
C ALA A 189 -3.50 38.62 0.83
N ALA A 190 -2.29 38.90 1.32
CA ALA A 190 -1.91 40.22 1.83
C ALA A 190 -1.15 41.10 0.83
N VAL A 191 -0.93 40.66 -0.41
CA VAL A 191 -0.35 41.48 -1.49
C VAL A 191 -1.26 41.42 -2.71
N GLY A 192 -2.44 42.06 -2.60
CA GLY A 192 -3.39 42.04 -3.72
C GLY A 192 -4.75 42.67 -3.49
N LEU A 193 -4.91 43.58 -2.52
CA LEU A 193 -6.13 44.40 -2.40
C LEU A 193 -5.74 45.87 -2.31
N VAL A 194 -5.33 46.42 -3.46
CA VAL A 194 -5.52 47.85 -3.72
C VAL A 194 -7.03 48.08 -3.80
N ARG A 195 -7.64 48.40 -2.67
CA ARG A 195 -8.95 49.06 -2.63
C ARG A 195 -8.79 50.40 -3.36
N PRO A 196 -9.54 50.71 -4.43
CA PRO A 196 -9.69 52.10 -4.81
C PRO A 196 -10.46 52.80 -3.69
N ALA A 197 -9.81 53.79 -3.08
CA ALA A 197 -10.45 54.70 -2.15
C ALA A 197 -11.68 55.31 -2.83
N ALA A 198 -12.83 55.20 -2.18
CA ALA A 198 -13.99 56.00 -2.48
C ALA A 198 -13.59 57.47 -2.27
N SER A 199 -13.35 58.19 -3.36
CA SER A 199 -13.19 59.64 -3.31
C SER A 199 -14.51 60.27 -2.92
N ASP A 200 -14.42 60.99 -1.82
CA ASP A 200 -15.41 61.90 -1.30
C ASP A 200 -15.84 62.91 -2.37
N ARG A 201 -17.12 63.22 -2.32
CA ARG A 201 -17.90 63.92 -3.34
C ARG A 201 -18.04 65.39 -2.93
N THR A 202 -17.11 66.21 -3.38
CA THR A 202 -17.20 67.68 -3.45
C THR A 202 -16.05 68.10 -4.35
N GLU A 203 -16.23 68.63 -5.57
CA GLU A 203 -16.68 70.00 -5.84
C GLU A 203 -16.51 70.29 -7.36
N ARG A 204 -17.50 70.98 -7.97
CA ARG A 204 -17.45 71.83 -9.21
C ARG A 204 -17.11 71.25 -10.61
N VAL A 205 -18.17 71.16 -11.43
CA VAL A 205 -18.42 71.70 -12.81
C VAL A 205 -17.34 72.65 -13.42
N PRO A 206 -17.09 72.77 -14.77
CA PRO A 206 -17.90 72.39 -15.96
C PRO A 206 -17.20 71.71 -17.19
N VAL A 207 -18.04 71.00 -17.97
CA VAL A 207 -18.30 71.01 -19.45
C VAL A 207 -17.15 71.23 -20.47
N ASN A 208 -16.93 70.22 -21.34
CA ASN A 208 -16.81 70.33 -22.82
C ASN A 208 -16.75 68.90 -23.44
N HIS A 209 -17.80 68.35 -24.07
CA HIS A 209 -18.23 68.44 -25.48
C HIS A 209 -17.28 67.83 -26.53
N ARG A 210 -17.84 66.89 -27.33
CA ARG A 210 -17.35 66.24 -28.57
C ARG A 210 -16.39 65.06 -28.37
N ASP A 211 -16.36 63.99 -29.16
CA ASP A 211 -17.14 63.52 -30.32
C ASP A 211 -16.77 62.03 -30.54
N THR A 212 -17.63 61.31 -31.26
CA THR A 212 -17.34 60.16 -32.15
C THR A 212 -16.82 58.80 -31.60
N MET A 213 -17.76 57.84 -31.61
CA MET A 213 -17.65 56.42 -32.05
C MET A 213 -17.07 56.26 -33.49
N PRO A 214 -16.98 55.06 -34.12
CA PRO A 214 -16.31 53.80 -33.75
C PRO A 214 -15.50 53.16 -34.94
N GLU A 215 -15.07 51.91 -34.77
CA GLU A 215 -14.68 50.89 -35.79
C GLU A 215 -13.28 50.91 -36.44
N SER A 216 -12.61 49.76 -36.39
CA SER A 216 -12.06 49.14 -37.61
C SER A 216 -11.87 47.63 -37.41
N ARG A 217 -12.78 46.89 -38.03
CA ARG A 217 -12.65 45.50 -38.52
C ARG A 217 -11.52 45.43 -39.56
N ILE A 218 -10.94 44.24 -39.79
CA ILE A 218 -10.27 43.71 -41.01
C ILE A 218 -9.13 42.77 -40.57
N ASP A 219 -8.79 41.65 -41.20
CA ASP A 219 -9.46 40.63 -42.02
C ASP A 219 -8.36 39.56 -42.25
N ARG A 220 -8.83 38.35 -42.56
CA ARG A 220 -8.19 37.12 -43.06
C ARG A 220 -6.79 37.19 -43.70
N ARG A 221 -5.99 36.14 -43.44
CA ARG A 221 -5.52 35.19 -44.48
C ARG A 221 -4.80 33.95 -43.91
N PRO A 222 -5.13 32.73 -44.38
CA PRO A 222 -4.30 31.53 -44.22
C PRO A 222 -3.50 31.21 -45.50
N ALA A 223 -2.29 30.67 -45.34
CA ALA A 223 -1.52 29.97 -46.37
C ALA A 223 -0.89 28.74 -45.67
N SER A 224 -1.19 27.49 -46.01
CA SER A 224 -0.97 26.74 -47.27
C SER A 224 0.51 26.53 -47.62
N GLY A 225 0.93 25.26 -47.59
CA GLY A 225 2.21 24.71 -48.05
C GLY A 225 2.59 23.56 -47.11
N GLY A 226 2.48 22.28 -47.47
CA GLY A 226 3.04 21.60 -48.64
C GLY A 226 4.02 20.55 -48.08
N VAL A 227 3.56 19.32 -47.85
CA VAL A 227 3.95 18.09 -48.59
C VAL A 227 5.48 17.86 -48.60
N GLU A 228 5.95 16.83 -47.88
CA GLU A 228 6.80 15.74 -48.41
C GLU A 228 7.08 14.67 -47.32
N ARG A 229 6.51 13.47 -47.53
CA ARG A 229 7.08 12.13 -47.27
C ARG A 229 7.36 11.54 -48.66
N PRO A 230 8.22 10.54 -48.90
CA PRO A 230 8.73 9.45 -48.03
C PRO A 230 10.29 9.34 -48.10
N GLU A 231 11.04 8.47 -47.42
CA GLU A 231 11.20 7.03 -47.65
C GLU A 231 12.03 6.39 -46.51
N THR A 232 11.67 5.16 -46.15
CA THR A 232 12.43 4.11 -45.42
C THR A 232 13.50 3.47 -46.34
N PRO A 233 14.26 2.42 -45.93
CA PRO A 233 14.97 2.12 -44.69
C PRO A 233 16.47 1.78 -44.95
N ALA A 234 17.31 1.69 -43.91
CA ALA A 234 18.62 1.04 -43.99
C ALA A 234 18.88 0.16 -42.76
N GLU A 235 18.64 -1.12 -42.97
CA GLU A 235 19.33 -2.29 -42.40
C GLU A 235 20.85 -2.12 -42.46
N VAL A 236 21.62 -2.43 -41.38
CA VAL A 236 22.93 -3.13 -41.41
C VAL A 236 23.31 -3.56 -39.97
N ALA A 237 23.62 -4.86 -39.85
CA ALA A 237 24.43 -5.59 -38.85
C ALA A 237 23.87 -5.88 -37.45
#